data_AF-A0A7G9YPY8-F1
#
_entry.id   AF-A0A7G9YPY8-F1
#
_cell.length_a   1.000
_cell.length_b   1.000
_cell.length_c   1.000
_cell.angle_alpha   90.00
_cell.angle_beta   90.00
_cell.angle_gamma   90.00
#
_symmetry.space_group_name_H-M   'P 1'
#
loop_
_entity.id
_entity.type
_entity.pdbx_description
1 polymer ?
#
loop_
_entity_poly.entity_id
_entity_poly.type
_entity_poly.pdbx_seq_one_letter_code
_entity_poly.pdbx_strand_id
1 'polypeptide(L)'
;MDDNRTKTVITALRGFVLGVIVMMFVMKMAAPGMMIHEVKSPCDFNTTVETVISNAESEGWIVPKVYDFRKSIMDAGSGNVGRIKIIEMCQPEYASGLLGADDTKF
;
A
#
# COMPACT_ATOMS: atom_id res chain seq x y z
N MET A 1 49.47 -25.87 6.65
CA MET A 1 49.18 -24.45 6.95
C MET A 1 47.69 -24.14 6.65
N ASP A 2 46.78 -25.10 6.90
CA ASP A 2 45.46 -25.16 6.22
C ASP A 2 44.25 -25.11 7.18
N ASP A 3 44.48 -25.39 8.46
CA ASP A 3 43.43 -25.44 9.51
C ASP A 3 42.89 -24.04 9.86
N ASN A 4 43.78 -23.04 10.01
CA ASN A 4 43.37 -21.69 10.41
C ASN A 4 42.57 -20.98 9.30
N ARG A 5 42.94 -21.19 8.03
CA ARG A 5 42.24 -20.61 6.87
C ARG A 5 40.81 -21.15 6.75
N THR A 6 40.63 -22.46 6.97
CA THR A 6 39.33 -23.12 6.91
C THR A 6 38.40 -22.64 8.05
N LYS A 7 38.94 -22.47 9.27
CA LYS A 7 38.19 -21.92 10.42
C LYS A 7 37.74 -20.47 10.20
N THR A 8 38.58 -19.62 9.62
CA THR A 8 38.21 -18.24 9.27
C THR A 8 37.08 -18.20 8.23
N VAL A 9 37.16 -19.04 7.18
CA VAL A 9 36.11 -19.11 6.15
C VAL A 9 34.78 -19.60 6.72
N ILE A 10 34.79 -20.65 7.56
CA ILE A 10 33.57 -21.16 8.21
C ILE A 10 32.94 -20.09 9.13
N THR A 11 33.76 -19.33 9.84
CA THR A 11 33.29 -18.27 10.74
C THR A 11 32.66 -17.12 9.94
N ALA A 12 33.27 -16.72 8.82
CA ALA A 12 32.71 -15.72 7.92
C ALA A 12 31.37 -16.18 7.31
N LEU A 13 31.29 -17.45 6.88
CA LEU A 13 30.06 -18.00 6.30
C LEU A 13 28.90 -18.04 7.31
N ARG A 14 29.20 -18.40 8.57
CA ARG A 14 28.22 -18.37 9.67
C ARG A 14 27.70 -16.97 9.94
N GLY A 15 28.59 -15.97 9.96
CA GLY A 15 28.21 -14.57 10.10
C GLY A 15 27.32 -14.08 8.96
N PHE A 16 27.63 -14.47 7.73
CA PHE A 16 26.82 -14.12 6.56
C PHE A 16 25.42 -14.76 6.63
N VAL A 17 25.35 -16.06 6.94
CA VAL A 17 24.07 -16.77 7.09
C VAL A 17 23.23 -16.16 8.21
N LEU A 18 23.84 -15.84 9.35
CA LEU A 18 23.15 -15.16 10.45
C LEU A 18 22.63 -13.78 10.02
N GLY A 19 23.44 -13.00 9.28
CA GLY A 19 23.04 -11.70 8.75
C GLY A 19 21.85 -11.80 7.80
N VAL A 20 21.84 -12.79 6.90
CA VAL A 20 20.73 -13.06 5.97
C VAL A 20 19.46 -13.45 6.73
N ILE A 21 19.57 -14.27 7.78
CA ILE A 21 18.44 -14.65 8.64
C ILE A 21 17.86 -13.42 9.36
N VAL A 22 18.72 -12.58 9.94
CA VAL A 22 18.30 -11.34 10.60
C VAL A 22 17.63 -10.38 9.61
N MET A 23 18.20 -10.21 8.41
CA MET A 23 17.61 -9.38 7.34
C MET A 23 16.21 -9.87 6.97
N MET A 24 16.04 -11.17 6.74
CA MET A 24 14.73 -11.75 6.42
C MET A 24 13.72 -11.53 7.56
N PHE A 25 14.14 -11.70 8.82
CA PHE A 25 13.28 -11.47 9.97
C PHE A 25 12.80 -10.02 10.05
N VAL A 26 13.71 -9.06 9.87
CA VAL A 26 13.37 -7.62 9.85
C VAL A 26 12.42 -7.29 8.71
N MET A 27 12.68 -7.78 7.49
CA MET A 27 11.80 -7.55 6.34
C MET A 27 10.38 -8.09 6.60
N LYS A 28 10.24 -9.27 7.20
CA LYS A 28 8.90 -9.82 7.51
C LYS A 28 8.14 -9.00 8.53
N MET A 29 8.82 -8.36 9.48
CA MET A 29 8.16 -7.49 10.46
C MET A 29 7.79 -6.12 9.88
N ALA A 30 8.59 -5.58 8.94
CA ALA A 30 8.35 -4.28 8.34
C ALA A 30 7.36 -4.29 7.16
N ALA A 31 7.25 -5.42 6.44
CA ALA A 31 6.43 -5.54 5.23
C ALA A 31 4.91 -5.23 5.38
N PRO A 32 4.20 -5.67 6.45
CA PRO A 32 2.73 -5.61 6.47
C PRO A 32 2.14 -4.19 6.47
N GLY A 33 2.91 -3.17 6.85
CA GLY A 33 2.45 -1.77 6.92
C GLY A 33 2.82 -0.90 5.73
N MET A 34 3.50 -1.44 4.70
CA MET A 34 3.98 -0.64 3.56
C MET A 34 3.00 -0.58 2.38
N MET A 35 2.01 -1.47 2.31
CA MET A 35 1.13 -1.56 1.14
C MET A 35 -0.13 -0.69 1.26
N ILE A 36 -0.70 -0.59 2.46
CA ILE A 36 -1.93 0.17 2.73
C ILE A 36 -1.63 1.14 3.87
N HIS A 37 -1.81 2.42 3.59
CA HIS A 37 -1.68 3.47 4.60
C HIS A 37 -3.04 3.78 5.21
N GLU A 38 -3.19 3.46 6.49
CA GLU A 38 -4.39 3.76 7.26
C GLU A 38 -4.11 4.91 8.22
N VAL A 39 -4.93 5.96 8.15
CA VAL A 39 -4.83 7.12 9.04
C VAL A 39 -6.21 7.43 9.59
N LYS A 40 -6.31 7.60 10.90
CA LYS A 40 -7.56 8.02 11.54
C LYS A 40 -7.80 9.50 11.27
N SER A 41 -8.92 9.80 10.63
CA SER A 41 -9.35 11.19 10.42
C SER A 41 -9.73 11.88 11.73
N PRO A 42 -9.38 13.17 11.91
CA PRO A 42 -9.89 13.98 13.03
C PRO A 42 -11.33 14.45 12.81
N CYS A 43 -11.86 14.35 11.59
CA CYS A 43 -13.20 14.78 11.22
C CYS A 43 -14.22 13.63 11.30
N ASP A 44 -15.51 13.95 11.26
CA ASP A 44 -16.55 12.94 11.06
C ASP A 44 -16.49 12.35 9.63
N PHE A 45 -17.27 11.31 9.39
CA PHE A 45 -17.21 10.54 8.14
C PHE A 45 -17.49 11.38 6.88
N ASN A 46 -18.53 12.22 6.89
CA ASN A 46 -18.90 12.97 5.68
C ASN A 46 -17.90 14.10 5.43
N THR A 47 -17.57 14.84 6.49
CA THR A 47 -16.54 15.90 6.42
C THR A 47 -15.20 15.35 5.96
N THR A 48 -14.82 14.14 6.41
CA THR A 48 -13.59 13.47 5.94
C THR A 48 -13.63 13.22 4.43
N VAL A 49 -14.74 12.67 3.92
CA VAL A 49 -14.89 12.37 2.49
C VAL A 49 -14.82 13.66 1.66
N GLU A 50 -15.53 14.71 2.08
CA GLU A 50 -15.53 16.02 1.39
C GLU A 50 -14.14 16.68 1.44
N THR A 51 -13.46 16.62 2.58
CA THR A 51 -12.12 17.19 2.74
C THR A 51 -11.10 16.47 1.86
N VAL A 52 -11.15 15.14 1.78
CA VAL A 52 -10.26 14.36 0.90
C VAL A 52 -10.48 14.72 -0.56
N ILE A 53 -11.74 14.81 -1.00
CA ILE A 53 -12.08 15.18 -2.39
C ILE A 53 -11.59 16.60 -2.71
N SER A 54 -11.92 17.58 -1.85
CA SER A 54 -11.54 18.97 -2.05
C SER A 54 -10.02 19.16 -2.11
N ASN A 55 -9.28 18.52 -1.19
CA ASN A 55 -7.82 18.60 -1.18
C ASN A 55 -7.23 17.96 -2.44
N ALA A 56 -7.73 16.81 -2.85
CA ALA A 56 -7.27 16.14 -4.06
C ALA A 56 -7.48 17.01 -5.31
N GLU A 57 -8.68 17.56 -5.47
CA GLU A 57 -9.00 18.46 -6.59
C GLU A 57 -8.11 19.71 -6.58
N SER A 58 -7.80 20.25 -5.40
CA SER A 58 -6.88 21.39 -5.25
C SER A 58 -5.44 21.06 -5.66
N GLU A 59 -5.06 19.78 -5.59
CA GLU A 59 -3.75 19.26 -6.01
C GLU A 59 -3.73 18.74 -7.46
N GLY A 60 -4.80 19.00 -8.22
CA GLY A 60 -4.89 18.65 -9.64
C GLY A 60 -5.41 17.23 -9.92
N TRP A 61 -5.87 16.52 -8.89
CA TRP A 61 -6.52 15.22 -9.09
C TRP A 61 -7.95 15.42 -9.57
N ILE A 62 -8.42 14.50 -10.40
CA ILE A 62 -9.82 14.37 -10.78
C ILE A 62 -10.44 13.29 -9.91
N VAL A 63 -11.68 13.49 -9.45
CA VAL A 63 -12.47 12.48 -8.74
C VAL A 63 -13.66 12.05 -9.62
N PRO A 64 -13.50 11.05 -10.50
CA PRO A 64 -14.56 10.66 -11.43
C PRO A 64 -15.78 10.08 -10.73
N LYS A 65 -15.59 9.41 -9.58
CA LYS A 65 -16.66 8.71 -8.90
C LYS A 65 -16.39 8.51 -7.41
N VAL A 66 -17.49 8.56 -6.65
CA VAL A 66 -17.52 8.16 -5.24
C VAL A 66 -18.56 7.05 -5.09
N TYR A 67 -18.11 5.87 -4.70
CA TYR A 67 -18.98 4.70 -4.52
C TYR A 67 -19.42 4.57 -3.07
N ASP A 68 -20.72 4.37 -2.85
CA ASP A 68 -21.25 3.97 -1.54
C ASP A 68 -21.27 2.44 -1.45
N PHE A 69 -20.17 1.88 -0.93
CA PHE A 69 -20.02 0.43 -0.81
C PHE A 69 -20.93 -0.15 0.26
N ARG A 70 -21.30 0.63 1.28
CA ARG A 70 -22.29 0.18 2.27
C ARG A 70 -23.59 -0.15 1.56
N LYS A 71 -24.07 0.74 0.70
CA LYS A 71 -25.29 0.50 -0.08
C LYS A 71 -25.13 -0.73 -0.98
N SER A 72 -24.04 -0.83 -1.73
CA SER A 72 -23.81 -1.98 -2.63
C SER A 72 -23.79 -3.33 -1.88
N ILE A 73 -23.20 -3.38 -0.70
CA ILE A 73 -23.12 -4.60 0.13
C ILE A 73 -24.50 -4.95 0.70
N MET A 74 -25.24 -3.95 1.18
CA MET A 74 -26.61 -4.14 1.66
C MET A 74 -27.55 -4.61 0.54
N ASP A 75 -27.45 -4.00 -0.65
CA ASP A 75 -28.24 -4.36 -1.83
C ASP A 75 -27.93 -5.78 -2.32
N ALA A 76 -26.69 -6.25 -2.12
CA ALA A 76 -26.27 -7.63 -2.39
C ALA A 76 -26.73 -8.65 -1.32
N GLY A 77 -27.53 -8.22 -0.33
CA GLY A 77 -28.05 -9.08 0.74
C GLY A 77 -27.04 -9.43 1.82
N SER A 78 -25.87 -8.79 1.82
CA SER A 78 -24.88 -8.93 2.88
C SER A 78 -25.21 -7.98 4.04
N GLY A 79 -24.80 -8.36 5.26
CA GLY A 79 -25.10 -7.60 6.48
C GLY A 79 -24.54 -6.17 6.48
N ASN A 80 -24.91 -5.39 7.49
CA ASN A 80 -24.42 -4.02 7.64
C ASN A 80 -22.93 -4.00 8.02
N VAL A 81 -22.08 -3.49 7.12
CA VAL A 81 -20.62 -3.39 7.29
C VAL A 81 -20.15 -2.03 7.82
N GLY A 82 -21.07 -1.15 8.23
CA GLY A 82 -20.74 0.22 8.64
C GLY A 82 -20.64 1.18 7.46
N ARG A 83 -20.27 2.45 7.73
CA ARG A 83 -20.15 3.49 6.70
C ARG A 83 -18.82 3.32 5.96
N ILE A 84 -18.89 3.12 4.65
CA ILE A 84 -17.73 2.99 3.78
C ILE A 84 -18.03 3.66 2.43
N LYS A 85 -17.09 4.49 1.98
CA LYS A 85 -17.09 5.08 0.64
C LYS A 85 -15.74 4.83 -0.01
N ILE A 86 -15.74 4.54 -1.31
CA ILE A 86 -14.53 4.46 -2.12
C ILE A 86 -14.50 5.69 -3.02
N ILE A 87 -13.39 6.41 -3.00
CA ILE A 87 -13.15 7.60 -3.82
C ILE A 87 -12.21 7.16 -4.95
N GLU A 88 -12.72 7.17 -6.17
CA GLU A 88 -11.93 6.92 -7.37
C GLU A 88 -11.24 8.22 -7.77
N MET A 89 -9.93 8.18 -7.99
CA MET A 89 -9.11 9.37 -8.21
C MET A 89 -8.16 9.14 -9.38
N CYS A 90 -7.94 10.17 -10.19
CA CYS A 90 -7.05 10.13 -11.35
C CYS A 90 -6.26 11.43 -11.46
N GLN A 91 -4.93 11.32 -11.53
CA GLN A 91 -4.07 12.43 -11.96
C GLN A 91 -3.75 12.25 -13.45
N PRO A 92 -4.32 13.06 -14.37
CA PRO A 92 -4.20 12.82 -15.81
C PRO A 92 -2.76 12.77 -16.32
N GLU A 93 -1.91 13.66 -15.80
CA GLU A 93 -0.50 13.73 -16.22
C GLU A 93 0.26 12.45 -15.89
N TYR A 94 0.14 11.94 -14.66
CA TYR A 94 0.79 10.68 -14.26
C TYR A 94 0.14 9.47 -14.94
N ALA A 95 -1.20 9.45 -15.03
CA ALA A 95 -1.93 8.33 -15.61
C ALA A 95 -1.62 8.14 -17.10
N SER A 96 -1.53 9.23 -17.87
CA SER A 96 -1.22 9.16 -19.30
C SER A 96 0.17 8.59 -19.57
N GLY A 97 1.18 8.98 -18.79
CA GLY A 97 2.53 8.43 -18.90
C GLY A 97 2.60 6.97 -18.48
N LEU A 98 2.00 6.62 -17.33
CA LEU A 98 2.02 5.28 -16.78
C LEU A 98 1.29 4.28 -17.67
N LEU A 99 0.03 4.57 -18.04
CA LEU A 99 -0.79 3.70 -18.87
C LEU A 99 -0.32 3.70 -20.33
N GLY A 100 0.23 4.82 -20.81
CA GLY A 100 0.80 4.93 -22.15
C GLY A 100 1.91 3.90 -22.39
N ALA A 101 2.80 3.74 -21.41
CA ALA A 101 3.96 2.83 -21.46
C ALA A 101 3.64 1.36 -21.11
N ASP A 102 2.42 1.06 -20.68
CA ASP A 102 2.02 -0.30 -20.28
C ASP A 102 1.50 -1.11 -21.49
N ASP A 103 2.16 -2.22 -21.80
CA ASP A 103 1.77 -3.14 -22.87
C ASP A 103 0.55 -4.01 -22.50
N THR A 104 0.14 -4.02 -21.23
CA THR A 104 -0.98 -4.83 -20.69
C THR A 104 -2.29 -4.05 -20.48
N LYS A 105 -2.36 -2.80 -20.94
CA LYS A 105 -3.49 -1.88 -20.70
C LYS A 105 -4.85 -2.28 -21.32
N PHE A 106 -4.91 -3.36 -22.11
CA PHE A 106 -6.10 -3.86 -22.82
C PHE A 106 -6.35 -5.33 -22.48
#